data_AF-A0A351GR16-F1
#
_entry.id   AF-A0A351GR16-F1
#
_cell.length_a   1.000
_cell.length_b   1.000
_cell.length_c   1.000
_cell.angle_alpha   90.00
_cell.angle_beta   90.00
_cell.angle_gamma   90.00
#
_symmetry.space_group_name_H-M   'P 1'
#
loop_
_entity.id
_entity.type
_entity.pdbx_description
1 polymer ?
#
loop_
_entity_poly.entity_id
_entity_poly.type
_entity_poly.pdbx_seq_one_letter_code
_entity_poly.pdbx_strand_id
1 'polypeptide(L)' 'MKLSSTVAAFVMCAASVAQAADVNVYSYRQPELIKPLTDAFTAQTGINVNVAYLQKGMVERMKAEGR' A
#
# COMPACT_ATOMS: atom_id res chain seq x y z
N MET A 1 48.81 7.63 31.66
CA MET A 1 48.78 8.13 30.28
C MET A 1 48.02 7.09 29.46
N LYS A 2 46.95 7.52 28.78
CA LYS A 2 46.16 6.78 27.76
C LYS A 2 45.22 5.71 28.35
N LEU A 3 43.96 5.58 27.94
CA LEU A 3 43.04 6.30 27.05
C LEU A 3 41.68 5.65 27.43
N SER A 4 40.62 6.40 27.74
CA SER A 4 39.48 6.62 26.82
C SER A 4 38.93 5.31 26.23
N SER A 5 37.65 5.01 26.18
CA SER A 5 36.39 5.64 26.54
C SER A 5 35.38 4.55 26.19
N THR A 6 34.37 4.38 27.02
CA THR A 6 32.99 4.06 26.63
C THR A 6 32.83 3.29 25.29
N VAL A 7 32.79 1.95 25.34
CA VAL A 7 32.31 1.15 24.20
C VAL A 7 30.83 1.48 24.02
N ALA A 8 30.55 2.37 23.07
CA ALA A 8 29.21 2.80 22.71
C ALA A 8 28.41 1.59 22.22
N ALA A 9 27.42 1.18 23.01
CA ALA A 9 26.40 0.24 22.58
C ALA A 9 25.59 0.88 21.44
N PHE A 10 25.88 0.47 20.21
CA PHE A 10 25.14 0.88 19.03
C PHE A 10 23.78 0.17 19.08
N VAL A 11 22.77 0.83 19.67
CA VAL A 11 21.38 0.39 19.64
C VAL A 11 20.93 0.47 18.17
N MET A 12 20.87 -0.70 17.53
CA MET A 12 20.32 -0.86 16.20
C MET A 12 18.81 -0.66 16.30
N CYS A 13 18.35 0.58 16.14
CA CYS A 13 16.95 0.87 15.87
C CYS A 13 16.60 0.23 14.52
N ALA A 14 16.02 -0.97 14.56
CA ALA A 14 15.31 -1.52 13.41
C ALA A 14 14.13 -0.60 13.15
N ALA A 15 14.33 0.40 12.29
CA ALA A 15 13.24 1.17 11.73
C ALA A 15 12.37 0.15 10.98
N SER A 16 11.20 -0.16 11.54
CA SER A 16 10.15 -0.84 10.81
C SER A 16 9.83 0.01 9.59
N VAL A 17 10.36 -0.38 8.43
CA VAL A 17 9.87 0.11 7.14
C VAL A 17 8.39 -0.24 7.13
N ALA A 18 7.53 0.78 7.26
CA ALA A 18 6.11 0.59 7.05
C ALA A 18 5.92 0.33 5.56
N GLN A 19 5.76 -0.93 5.18
CA GLN A 19 5.23 -1.25 3.84
C GLN A 19 3.86 -0.58 3.73
N ALA A 20 3.74 0.40 2.84
CA ALA A 20 2.45 0.97 2.49
C ALA A 20 1.56 -0.17 1.96
N ALA A 21 0.42 -0.39 2.61
CA ALA A 21 -0.54 -1.39 2.16
C ALA A 21 -1.21 -0.90 0.88
N ASP A 22 -1.19 -1.70 -0.18
CA ASP A 22 -1.90 -1.41 -1.41
C ASP A 22 -3.42 -1.51 -1.21
N VAL A 23 -4.18 -0.75 -2.00
CA VAL A 23 -5.65 -0.77 -2.00
C VAL A 23 -6.17 -1.46 -3.26
N ASN A 24 -7.01 -2.48 -3.10
CA ASN A 24 -7.71 -3.13 -4.20
C ASN A 24 -9.12 -2.55 -4.36
N VAL A 25 -9.47 -2.11 -5.57
CA VAL A 25 -10.77 -1.50 -5.91
C VAL A 25 -11.47 -2.35 -6.96
N TYR A 26 -12.69 -2.79 -6.66
CA TYR A 26 -13.56 -3.48 -7.60
C TYR A 26 -14.61 -2.52 -8.14
N SER A 27 -14.61 -2.32 -9.45
CA SER A 27 -15.41 -1.26 -10.07
C SER A 27 -16.10 -1.72 -11.35
N TYR A 28 -17.36 -1.30 -11.50
CA TYR A 28 -18.10 -1.39 -12.76
C TYR A 28 -17.91 -0.17 -13.68
N ARG A 29 -17.13 0.82 -13.25
CA ARG A 29 -16.89 2.04 -14.04
C ARG A 29 -15.96 1.75 -15.20
N GLN A 30 -16.13 2.52 -16.28
CA GLN A 30 -15.19 2.57 -17.38
C GLN A 30 -13.81 3.05 -16.90
N PRO A 31 -12.70 2.48 -17.40
CA PRO A 31 -11.34 2.82 -16.96
C PRO A 31 -11.01 4.31 -16.97
N GLU A 32 -11.39 5.01 -18.02
CA GLU A 32 -11.14 6.44 -18.20
C GLU A 32 -11.84 7.31 -17.14
N LEU A 33 -12.93 6.82 -16.54
CA LEU A 33 -13.68 7.58 -15.52
C LEU A 33 -13.14 7.39 -14.11
N ILE A 34 -12.51 6.26 -13.81
CA ILE A 34 -11.97 5.97 -12.46
C ILE A 34 -10.49 6.28 -12.35
N LYS A 35 -9.72 6.13 -13.44
CA LYS A 35 -8.28 6.34 -13.43
C LYS A 35 -7.86 7.71 -12.88
N PRO A 36 -8.48 8.85 -13.27
CA PRO A 36 -8.09 10.15 -12.73
C PRO A 36 -8.26 10.25 -11.21
N LEU A 37 -9.24 9.53 -10.65
CA LEU A 37 -9.51 9.51 -9.20
C LEU A 37 -8.45 8.68 -8.46
N THR A 38 -8.11 7.50 -8.99
CA THR A 38 -7.11 6.63 -8.38
C THR A 38 -5.70 7.19 -8.52
N ASP A 39 -5.41 7.86 -9.65
CA ASP A 39 -4.15 8.58 -9.84
C ASP A 39 -4.00 9.72 -8.82
N ALA A 40 -5.05 10.53 -8.64
CA ALA A 40 -5.05 11.62 -7.66
C ALA A 40 -4.91 11.11 -6.22
N PHE A 41 -5.62 10.02 -5.86
CA PHE A 41 -5.47 9.37 -4.56
C PHE A 41 -4.04 8.88 -4.33
N THR A 42 -3.46 8.18 -5.31
CA THR A 42 -2.08 7.66 -5.22
C THR A 42 -1.09 8.81 -5.09
N ALA A 43 -1.25 9.89 -5.85
CA ALA A 43 -0.38 11.06 -5.79
C ALA A 43 -0.42 11.77 -4.42
N GLN A 44 -1.58 11.79 -3.76
CA GLN A 44 -1.73 12.44 -2.45
C GLN A 44 -1.28 11.57 -1.29
N THR A 45 -1.45 10.25 -1.39
CA THR A 45 -1.27 9.33 -0.26
C THR A 45 0.00 8.49 -0.36
N GLY A 46 0.56 8.36 -1.56
CA GLY A 46 1.63 7.40 -1.86
C GLY A 46 1.17 5.93 -1.86
N ILE A 47 -0.13 5.67 -1.71
CA ILE A 47 -0.70 4.32 -1.65
C ILE A 47 -1.06 3.86 -3.07
N ASN A 48 -0.56 2.70 -3.49
CA ASN A 48 -0.93 2.15 -4.80
C ASN A 48 -2.38 1.66 -4.79
N VAL A 49 -3.05 1.87 -5.93
CA VAL A 49 -4.42 1.40 -6.15
C VAL A 49 -4.45 0.41 -7.31
N ASN A 50 -4.85 -0.82 -7.02
CA ASN A 50 -5.10 -1.86 -8.01
C ASN A 50 -6.58 -1.89 -8.34
N VAL A 51 -6.96 -1.72 -9.61
CA VAL A 51 -8.37 -1.67 -10.02
C VAL A 51 -8.73 -2.90 -10.82
N ALA A 52 -9.73 -3.67 -10.35
CA ALA A 52 -10.38 -4.70 -11.16
C ALA A 52 -11.63 -4.13 -11.83
N TYR A 53 -11.58 -4.06 -13.16
CA TYR A 53 -12.69 -3.65 -14.00
C TYR A 53 -13.63 -4.82 -14.25
N LEU A 54 -14.86 -4.69 -13.78
CA LEU A 54 -15.88 -5.71 -13.88
C LEU A 54 -17.00 -5.21 -14.78
N GLN A 55 -17.66 -6.12 -15.48
CA GLN A 55 -18.94 -5.84 -16.17
C GLN A 55 -20.13 -6.40 -15.38
N LYS A 56 -19.90 -7.45 -14.59
CA LYS A 56 -20.83 -8.12 -13.67
C LYS A 56 -20.02 -9.01 -12.69
N GLY A 57 -20.67 -9.55 -11.65
CA GLY A 57 -20.08 -10.62 -10.83
C GLY A 57 -19.18 -10.17 -9.67
N MET A 58 -19.30 -8.93 -9.20
CA MET A 58 -18.47 -8.40 -8.10
C MET A 58 -18.68 -9.13 -6.77
N VAL A 59 -19.94 -9.45 -6.45
CA VAL A 59 -20.30 -10.10 -5.18
C VAL A 59 -19.73 -11.52 -5.13
N GLU A 60 -19.79 -12.22 -6.25
CA GLU A 60 -19.29 -13.57 -6.44
C GLU A 60 -17.77 -13.63 -6.30
N ARG A 61 -17.04 -12.69 -6.91
CA ARG A 61 -15.59 -12.55 -6.73
C ARG A 61 -15.22 -12.25 -5.28
N MET A 62 -15.89 -11.26 -4.67
CA MET A 62 -15.61 -10.88 -3.29
C MET A 62 -15.81 -12.05 -2.31
N LYS A 63 -16.84 -12.87 -2.54
CA LYS A 63 -17.08 -14.11 -1.77
C LYS A 63 -16.04 -15.21 -2.03
N ALA A 64 -15.45 -15.25 -3.23
CA ALA A 64 -14.43 -16.24 -3.58
C ALA A 64 -13.07 -15.91 -2.95
N GLU A 65 -12.73 -14.62 -2.84
CA GLU A 65 -11.46 -14.14 -2.28
C GLU A 65 -11.49 -14.00 -0.75
N GLY A 66 -12.67 -13.85 -0.14
CA GLY A 66 -12.84 -13.70 1.31
C GLY A 66 -12.89 -15.00 2.12
N ARG A 67 -12.31 -16.10 1.61
CA ARG A 67 -12.17 -17.38 2.32
C ARG A 67 -10.74 -17.62 2.75
#